data_AF-A0A6P0LLA0-F1
#
_entry.id   AF-A0A6P0LLA0-F1
#
_cell.length_a   1.000
_cell.length_b   1.000
_cell.length_c   1.000
_cell.angle_alpha   90.00
_cell.angle_beta   90.00
_cell.angle_gamma   90.00
#
_symmetry.space_group_name_H-M   'P 1'
#
loop_
_entity.id
_entity.type
_entity.pdbx_description
1 polymer ?
#
loop_
_entity_poly.entity_id
_entity_poly.type
_entity_poly.pdbx_seq_one_letter_code
_entity_poly.pdbx_strand_id
1 'polypeptide(L)'
;RESENLSTNSPTPIHLLVRRLKHLESRHGIYAVLGNHDLVWAHSKTTVTQALTKIGVKVLWNAIAYPFGAQLPLVGLADFWSGDFHPGPVLNQLDAKTPRIVLSHNPDTAEILQRWRVDLQLSGHTHGGQIVIPGIGPAPALLRTLRKYIPRSVQPWIPYLKACSKVTNHWEWSEGLHRIGKNQLYTNRGLGTYWPGRLFCPPEVTVITLN
;
A
#
# COMPACT_ATOMS: atom_id res chain seq x y z
N ARG A 1 -1.08 15.32 -23.01
CA ARG A 1 0.30 15.27 -22.49
C ARG A 1 0.28 16.01 -21.15
N GLU A 2 -0.01 15.31 -20.06
CA GLU A 2 0.02 15.85 -18.69
C GLU A 2 -0.01 14.63 -17.76
N SER A 3 1.13 13.94 -17.67
CA SER A 3 1.40 13.01 -16.58
C SER A 3 1.90 13.84 -15.40
N GLU A 4 0.99 14.57 -14.75
CA GLU A 4 1.32 15.25 -13.50
C GLU A 4 1.68 14.18 -12.46
N ASN A 5 2.91 14.29 -11.96
CA ASN A 5 3.45 13.50 -10.88
C ASN A 5 2.52 13.56 -9.67
N LEU A 6 1.71 12.51 -9.48
CA LEU A 6 1.02 12.19 -8.23
C LEU A 6 2.00 11.81 -7.09
N SER A 7 3.31 12.06 -7.29
CA SER A 7 4.41 11.76 -6.38
C SER A 7 5.13 13.04 -5.95
N THR A 8 4.37 14.11 -5.73
CA THR A 8 4.86 15.22 -4.91
C THR A 8 4.45 14.94 -3.48
N ASN A 9 5.35 15.12 -2.51
CA ASN A 9 5.01 15.00 -1.09
C ASN A 9 4.03 16.08 -0.60
N SER A 10 3.35 16.78 -1.51
CA SER A 10 2.36 17.81 -1.21
C SER A 10 0.96 17.19 -1.24
N PRO A 11 0.04 17.59 -0.34
CA PRO A 11 -1.34 17.15 -0.43
C PRO A 11 -2.10 17.77 -1.61
N THR A 12 -1.59 18.83 -2.25
CA THR A 12 -2.29 19.59 -3.31
C THR A 12 -2.89 18.75 -4.44
N PRO A 13 -2.23 17.70 -4.98
CA PRO A 13 -2.78 16.89 -6.07
C PRO A 13 -4.09 16.17 -5.71
N ILE A 14 -4.44 16.04 -4.42
CA ILE A 14 -5.67 15.36 -4.01
C ILE A 14 -6.92 16.00 -4.63
N HIS A 15 -6.92 17.32 -4.82
CA HIS A 15 -8.06 18.02 -5.40
C HIS A 15 -8.30 17.66 -6.87
N LEU A 16 -7.24 17.34 -7.61
CA LEU A 16 -7.35 16.85 -9.00
C LEU A 16 -7.80 15.39 -9.02
N LEU A 17 -7.25 14.57 -8.12
CA LEU A 17 -7.60 13.16 -7.99
C LEU A 17 -9.10 12.98 -7.67
N VAL A 18 -9.59 13.72 -6.69
CA VAL A 18 -10.99 13.69 -6.24
C VAL A 18 -11.97 14.05 -7.35
N ARG A 19 -11.60 14.95 -8.29
CA ARG A 19 -12.43 15.26 -9.47
C ARG A 19 -12.65 14.07 -10.39
N ARG A 20 -11.71 13.12 -10.44
CA ARG A 20 -11.83 11.89 -11.22
C ARG A 20 -12.52 10.79 -10.42
N LEU A 21 -12.16 10.64 -9.15
CA LEU A 21 -12.71 9.59 -8.28
C LEU A 21 -14.20 9.77 -7.97
N LYS A 22 -14.75 10.99 -8.04
CA LYS A 22 -16.18 11.24 -7.79
C LYS A 22 -17.14 10.48 -8.71
N HIS A 23 -16.64 9.95 -9.82
CA HIS A 23 -17.42 9.19 -10.81
C HIS A 23 -17.41 7.67 -10.53
N LEU A 24 -16.71 7.22 -9.49
CA LEU A 24 -16.74 5.82 -9.10
C LEU A 24 -18.08 5.51 -8.42
N GLU A 25 -18.74 4.46 -8.91
CA GLU A 25 -19.98 3.94 -8.34
C GLU A 25 -19.75 2.53 -7.83
N SER A 26 -20.24 2.25 -6.62
CA SER A 26 -20.11 0.94 -5.98
C SER A 26 -21.32 0.64 -5.13
N ARG A 27 -21.89 -0.56 -5.32
CA ARG A 27 -23.00 -1.07 -4.50
C ARG A 27 -22.65 -1.16 -3.02
N HIS A 28 -21.39 -1.46 -2.71
CA HIS A 28 -20.92 -1.71 -1.36
C HIS A 28 -20.15 -0.52 -0.77
N GLY A 29 -20.04 0.58 -1.50
CA GLY A 29 -19.26 1.76 -1.13
C GLY A 29 -17.81 1.71 -1.59
N ILE A 30 -17.10 2.82 -1.39
CA ILE A 30 -15.69 2.99 -1.74
C ILE A 30 -14.92 3.24 -0.46
N TYR A 31 -13.83 2.50 -0.26
CA TYR A 31 -13.02 2.53 0.95
C TYR A 31 -11.57 2.83 0.62
N ALA A 32 -10.89 3.55 1.51
CA ALA A 32 -9.47 3.87 1.37
C ALA A 32 -8.76 3.78 2.71
N VAL A 33 -7.46 3.52 2.66
CA VAL A 33 -6.52 3.77 3.76
C VAL A 33 -5.47 4.75 3.25
N LEU A 34 -4.92 5.55 4.14
CA LEU A 34 -3.88 6.52 3.79
C LEU A 34 -2.51 5.83 3.75
N GLY A 35 -1.64 6.34 2.88
CA GLY A 35 -0.24 5.92 2.81
C GLY A 35 0.72 6.91 3.47
N ASN A 36 1.99 6.52 3.57
CA ASN A 36 3.06 7.33 4.12
C ASN A 36 3.17 8.71 3.47
N HIS A 37 2.89 8.83 2.17
CA HIS A 37 2.91 10.11 1.45
C HIS A 37 1.78 11.07 1.87
N ASP A 38 0.67 10.55 2.40
CA ASP A 38 -0.45 11.36 2.92
C ASP A 38 -0.17 11.93 4.32
N LEU A 39 0.98 11.59 4.90
CA LEU A 39 1.35 11.94 6.28
C LEU A 39 2.60 12.83 6.36
N VAL A 40 3.20 13.20 5.22
CA VAL A 40 4.49 13.91 5.19
C VAL A 40 4.41 15.27 5.91
N TRP A 41 3.27 15.97 5.81
CA TRP A 41 3.03 17.23 6.53
C TRP A 41 1.92 17.09 7.56
N ALA A 42 2.01 17.85 8.65
CA ALA A 42 1.06 17.80 9.76
C ALA A 42 -0.42 17.94 9.33
N HIS A 43 -0.71 18.71 8.28
CA HIS A 43 -2.06 18.92 7.76
C HIS A 43 -2.47 17.95 6.63
N SER A 44 -1.55 17.11 6.13
CA SER A 44 -1.80 16.24 4.96
C SER A 44 -2.86 15.19 5.26
N LYS A 45 -2.77 14.51 6.40
CA LYS A 45 -3.74 13.49 6.83
C LYS A 45 -5.17 14.03 6.80
N THR A 46 -5.36 15.19 7.43
CA THR A 46 -6.67 15.85 7.52
C THR A 46 -7.15 16.30 6.14
N THR A 47 -6.29 16.93 5.35
CA THR A 47 -6.63 17.45 4.01
C THR A 47 -7.05 16.33 3.07
N VAL A 48 -6.26 15.24 3.01
CA VAL A 48 -6.54 14.08 2.15
C VAL A 48 -7.82 13.37 2.60
N THR A 49 -7.97 13.14 3.91
CA THR A 49 -9.18 12.51 4.48
C THR A 49 -10.44 13.31 4.16
N GLN A 50 -10.41 14.64 4.33
CA GLN A 50 -11.54 15.51 4.05
C GLN A 50 -11.89 15.51 2.56
N ALA A 51 -10.88 15.58 1.69
CA ALA A 51 -11.09 15.59 0.25
C ALA A 51 -11.73 14.29 -0.26
N LEU A 52 -11.28 13.14 0.24
CA LEU A 52 -11.86 11.82 -0.07
C LEU A 52 -13.27 11.66 0.51
N THR A 53 -13.47 12.01 1.78
CA THR A 53 -14.78 11.92 2.43
C THR A 53 -15.83 12.78 1.73
N LYS A 54 -15.45 13.95 1.21
CA LYS A 54 -16.36 14.86 0.48
C LYS A 54 -16.97 14.24 -0.78
N ILE A 55 -16.33 13.23 -1.37
CA ILE A 55 -16.85 12.50 -2.54
C ILE A 55 -17.40 11.11 -2.18
N GLY A 56 -17.67 10.85 -0.91
CA GLY A 56 -18.28 9.59 -0.45
C GLY A 56 -17.31 8.43 -0.26
N VAL A 57 -15.99 8.66 -0.33
CA VAL A 57 -14.98 7.64 0.00
C VAL A 57 -14.85 7.53 1.52
N LYS A 58 -14.99 6.32 2.07
CA LYS A 58 -14.82 6.04 3.49
C LYS A 58 -13.35 5.76 3.78
N VAL A 59 -12.66 6.72 4.40
CA VAL A 59 -11.27 6.56 4.83
C VAL A 59 -11.23 5.84 6.17
N LEU A 60 -10.55 4.70 6.22
CA LEU A 60 -10.40 3.88 7.43
C LEU A 60 -9.03 4.11 8.05
N TRP A 61 -8.98 4.28 9.37
CA TRP A 61 -7.75 4.45 10.15
C TRP A 61 -7.88 3.69 11.47
N ASN A 62 -7.30 2.49 11.53
CA ASN A 62 -7.53 1.52 12.61
C ASN A 62 -9.03 1.30 12.90
N ALA A 63 -9.82 1.13 11.83
CA ALA A 63 -11.27 1.06 11.89
C ALA A 63 -11.82 -0.15 11.13
N ILE A 64 -13.01 -0.61 11.54
CA ILE A 64 -13.73 -1.72 10.91
C ILE A 64 -14.94 -1.15 10.17
N ALA A 65 -15.15 -1.63 8.95
CA ALA A 65 -16.35 -1.41 8.17
C ALA A 65 -16.99 -2.75 7.78
N TYR A 66 -18.28 -2.72 7.48
CA TYR A 66 -19.07 -3.90 7.13
C TYR A 66 -19.78 -3.76 5.77
N PRO A 67 -19.05 -3.49 4.67
CA PRO A 67 -19.66 -3.38 3.33
C PRO A 67 -20.35 -4.67 2.87
N PHE A 68 -19.91 -5.82 3.38
CA PHE A 68 -20.40 -7.15 3.07
C PHE A 68 -21.18 -7.78 4.25
N GLY A 69 -21.55 -6.98 5.26
CA GLY A 69 -22.15 -7.45 6.50
C GLY A 69 -21.13 -7.95 7.54
N ALA A 70 -21.64 -8.37 8.70
CA ALA A 70 -20.82 -8.76 9.86
C ALA A 70 -19.95 -10.01 9.64
N GLN A 71 -20.28 -10.82 8.64
CA GLN A 71 -19.60 -12.08 8.34
C GLN A 71 -18.28 -11.88 7.59
N LEU A 72 -18.08 -10.73 6.93
CA LEU A 72 -16.85 -10.39 6.22
C LEU A 72 -16.48 -8.91 6.45
N PRO A 73 -15.98 -8.58 7.66
CA PRO A 73 -15.47 -7.25 7.96
C PRO A 73 -14.32 -6.84 7.04
N LEU A 74 -14.33 -5.55 6.71
CA LEU A 74 -13.23 -4.83 6.07
C LEU A 74 -12.52 -3.99 7.13
N VAL A 75 -11.27 -4.31 7.43
CA VAL A 75 -10.46 -3.60 8.43
C VAL A 75 -9.49 -2.69 7.70
N GLY A 76 -9.46 -1.40 8.01
CA GLY A 76 -8.43 -0.49 7.51
C GLY A 76 -7.48 -0.08 8.61
N LEU A 77 -6.19 -0.30 8.39
CA LEU A 77 -5.13 0.02 9.34
C LEU A 77 -4.50 1.38 9.04
N ALA A 78 -3.96 2.02 10.09
CA ALA A 78 -3.07 3.16 9.92
C ALA A 78 -1.83 2.78 9.09
N ASP A 79 -1.18 3.77 8.49
CA ASP A 79 0.07 3.56 7.74
C ASP A 79 1.16 2.96 8.63
N PHE A 80 1.94 2.02 8.09
CA PHE A 80 2.93 1.24 8.84
C PHE A 80 4.03 2.09 9.46
N TRP A 81 4.41 3.19 8.81
CA TRP A 81 5.45 4.09 9.31
C TRP A 81 4.91 5.25 10.12
N SER A 82 3.58 5.31 10.29
CA SER A 82 2.97 6.23 11.23
C SER A 82 3.21 5.77 12.67
N GLY A 83 3.19 6.72 13.60
CA GLY A 83 3.16 6.41 15.04
C GLY A 83 1.82 5.78 15.49
N ASP A 84 0.85 5.62 14.60
CA ASP A 84 -0.50 5.13 14.91
C ASP A 84 -0.71 3.66 14.48
N PHE A 85 0.29 2.96 13.94
CA PHE A 85 0.14 1.56 13.50
C PHE A 85 -0.05 0.61 14.69
N HIS A 86 -1.30 0.45 15.11
CA HIS A 86 -1.72 -0.36 16.24
C HIS A 86 -2.82 -1.34 15.82
N PRO A 87 -2.48 -2.47 15.17
CA PRO A 87 -3.46 -3.41 14.66
C PRO A 87 -4.22 -4.17 15.77
N GLY A 88 -3.60 -4.37 16.93
CA GLY A 88 -4.16 -5.17 18.03
C GLY A 88 -5.53 -4.67 18.53
N PRO A 89 -5.67 -3.40 18.95
CA PRO A 89 -6.94 -2.86 19.43
C PRO A 89 -8.11 -3.01 18.46
N VAL A 90 -7.88 -2.96 17.14
CA VAL A 90 -8.94 -3.11 16.13
C VAL A 90 -9.19 -4.58 15.79
N LEU A 91 -8.15 -5.38 15.58
CA LEU A 91 -8.32 -6.79 15.18
C LEU A 91 -8.81 -7.68 16.32
N ASN A 92 -8.53 -7.33 17.58
CA ASN A 92 -9.01 -8.06 18.76
C ASN A 92 -10.52 -7.89 19.00
N GLN A 93 -11.18 -6.95 18.31
CA GLN A 93 -12.64 -6.80 18.37
C GLN A 93 -13.37 -7.86 17.55
N LEU A 94 -12.67 -8.56 16.66
CA LEU A 94 -13.24 -9.55 15.74
C LEU A 94 -13.01 -10.96 16.26
N ASP A 95 -14.05 -11.79 16.25
CA ASP A 95 -13.95 -13.22 16.55
C ASP A 95 -12.91 -13.89 15.65
N ALA A 96 -12.05 -14.75 16.21
CA ALA A 96 -10.94 -15.39 15.48
C ALA A 96 -11.40 -16.29 14.32
N LYS A 97 -12.66 -16.71 14.30
CA LYS A 97 -13.28 -17.54 13.25
C LYS A 97 -14.00 -16.72 12.18
N THR A 98 -14.16 -15.41 12.35
CA THR A 98 -14.75 -14.57 11.31
C THR A 98 -13.71 -14.25 10.23
N PRO A 99 -13.97 -14.58 8.94
CA PRO A 99 -13.08 -14.21 7.85
C PRO A 99 -12.99 -12.69 7.71
N ARG A 100 -11.85 -12.15 7.29
CA ARG A 100 -11.68 -10.70 7.15
C ARG A 100 -10.74 -10.27 6.04
N ILE A 101 -11.05 -9.12 5.47
CA ILE A 101 -10.18 -8.40 4.53
C ILE A 101 -9.51 -7.26 5.29
N VAL A 102 -8.20 -7.11 5.13
CA VAL A 102 -7.42 -6.04 5.74
C VAL A 102 -6.85 -5.14 4.65
N LEU A 103 -7.14 -3.84 4.73
CA LEU A 103 -6.47 -2.82 3.95
C LEU A 103 -5.30 -2.28 4.75
N SER A 104 -4.10 -2.39 4.19
CA SER A 104 -2.90 -1.75 4.74
C SER A 104 -2.04 -1.23 3.61
N HIS A 105 -1.58 0.02 3.70
CA HIS A 105 -0.81 0.62 2.63
C HIS A 105 0.47 -0.16 2.32
N ASN A 106 1.23 -0.58 3.34
CA ASN A 106 2.53 -1.23 3.20
C ASN A 106 2.43 -2.76 3.34
N PRO A 107 2.96 -3.55 2.39
CA PRO A 107 2.93 -5.02 2.45
C PRO A 107 3.73 -5.61 3.61
N ASP A 108 4.73 -4.92 4.15
CA ASP A 108 5.54 -5.42 5.28
C ASP A 108 4.69 -5.67 6.53
N THR A 109 3.52 -5.02 6.65
CA THR A 109 2.59 -5.26 7.75
C THR A 109 2.10 -6.70 7.81
N ALA A 110 2.15 -7.44 6.70
CA ALA A 110 1.77 -8.85 6.65
C ALA A 110 2.57 -9.71 7.64
N GLU A 111 3.84 -9.36 7.89
CA GLU A 111 4.67 -10.09 8.85
C GLU A 111 4.09 -10.00 10.27
N ILE A 112 3.69 -8.80 10.70
CA ILE A 112 3.11 -8.52 12.01
C ILE A 112 1.70 -9.10 12.12
N LEU A 113 0.94 -9.04 11.03
CA LEU A 113 -0.46 -9.47 10.99
C LEU A 113 -0.66 -10.99 11.10
N GLN A 114 0.39 -11.80 11.00
CA GLN A 114 0.35 -13.24 11.26
C GLN A 114 -0.19 -13.62 12.65
N ARG A 115 -0.22 -12.69 13.60
CA ARG A 115 -0.79 -12.88 14.94
C ARG A 115 -2.32 -12.97 14.94
N TRP A 116 -2.97 -12.50 13.88
CA TRP A 116 -4.42 -12.53 13.69
C TRP A 116 -4.79 -13.29 12.43
N ARG A 117 -6.03 -13.78 12.37
CA ARG A 117 -6.60 -14.28 11.12
C ARG A 117 -6.74 -13.12 10.14
N VAL A 118 -6.11 -13.23 8.97
CA VAL A 118 -6.32 -12.32 7.84
C VAL A 118 -6.46 -13.16 6.59
N ASP A 119 -7.68 -13.26 6.08
CA ASP A 119 -7.98 -14.10 4.91
C ASP A 119 -7.44 -13.44 3.64
N LEU A 120 -7.45 -12.11 3.58
CA LEU A 120 -6.84 -11.34 2.51
C LEU A 120 -6.39 -9.96 3.01
N GLN A 121 -5.09 -9.69 2.94
CA GLN A 121 -4.54 -8.34 3.03
C GLN A 121 -4.41 -7.74 1.63
N LEU A 122 -4.87 -6.51 1.45
CA LEU A 122 -4.67 -5.71 0.25
C LEU A 122 -3.70 -4.57 0.55
N SER A 123 -2.62 -4.52 -0.21
CA SER A 123 -1.56 -3.52 -0.05
C SER A 123 -1.11 -2.90 -1.37
N GLY A 124 -0.38 -1.80 -1.27
CA GLY A 124 0.23 -1.09 -2.38
C GLY A 124 1.65 -0.70 -2.02
N HIS A 125 1.94 0.61 -2.05
CA HIS A 125 3.19 1.23 -1.58
C HIS A 125 4.45 0.97 -2.42
N THR A 126 4.64 -0.23 -2.95
CA THR A 126 5.88 -0.64 -3.63
C THR A 126 5.97 -0.17 -5.09
N HIS A 127 4.84 0.20 -5.69
CA HIS A 127 4.72 0.49 -7.12
C HIS A 127 5.21 -0.63 -8.06
N GLY A 128 5.30 -1.89 -7.58
CA GLY A 128 5.96 -2.99 -8.30
C GLY A 128 7.47 -2.79 -8.51
N GLY A 129 8.09 -1.91 -7.72
CA GLY A 129 9.50 -1.51 -7.85
C GLY A 129 9.80 -0.55 -9.00
N GLN A 130 8.79 -0.19 -9.81
CA GLN A 130 8.82 0.67 -11.01
C GLN A 130 9.71 0.20 -12.16
N ILE A 131 10.89 -0.33 -11.88
CA ILE A 131 11.83 -0.87 -12.86
C ILE A 131 11.99 -2.34 -12.57
N VAL A 132 11.50 -3.17 -13.47
CA VAL A 132 11.62 -4.63 -13.42
C VAL A 132 12.62 -5.06 -14.48
N ILE A 133 13.60 -5.88 -14.12
CA ILE A 133 14.54 -6.47 -15.07
C ILE A 133 13.92 -7.78 -15.58
N PRO A 134 13.65 -7.91 -16.90
CA PRO A 134 13.05 -9.12 -17.45
C PRO A 134 13.84 -10.38 -17.08
N GLY A 135 13.15 -11.39 -16.54
CA GLY A 135 13.77 -12.65 -16.10
C GLY A 135 14.48 -12.62 -14.74
N ILE A 136 14.62 -11.45 -14.10
CA ILE A 136 15.28 -11.32 -12.78
C ILE A 136 14.32 -10.80 -11.71
N GLY A 137 13.48 -9.79 -12.03
CA GLY A 137 12.56 -9.17 -11.08
C GLY A 137 12.87 -7.70 -10.79
N PRO A 138 12.28 -7.11 -9.73
CA PRO A 138 12.43 -5.68 -9.43
C PRO A 138 13.89 -5.27 -9.23
N ALA A 139 14.35 -4.22 -9.93
CA ALA A 139 15.71 -3.71 -9.80
C ALA A 139 16.09 -3.35 -8.34
N PRO A 140 15.20 -2.77 -7.51
CA PRO A 140 15.48 -2.55 -6.08
C PRO A 140 15.77 -3.84 -5.30
N ALA A 141 15.12 -4.95 -5.65
CA ALA A 141 15.35 -6.26 -5.04
C ALA A 141 16.76 -6.78 -5.36
N LEU A 142 17.16 -6.68 -6.64
CA LEU A 142 18.50 -7.05 -7.10
C LEU A 142 19.58 -6.19 -6.42
N LEU A 143 19.37 -4.86 -6.41
CA LEU A 143 20.30 -3.91 -5.80
C LEU A 143 20.52 -4.20 -4.31
N ARG A 144 19.45 -4.58 -3.58
CA ARG A 144 19.53 -5.02 -2.17
C ARG A 144 20.41 -6.27 -2.01
N THR A 145 20.25 -7.26 -2.88
CA THR A 145 21.05 -8.49 -2.85
C THR A 145 22.52 -8.21 -3.15
N LEU A 146 22.80 -7.40 -4.17
CA LEU A 146 24.15 -7.00 -4.57
C LEU A 146 24.85 -6.17 -3.48
N ARG A 147 24.10 -5.37 -2.70
CA ARG A 147 24.64 -4.59 -1.57
C ARG A 147 25.49 -5.42 -0.61
N LYS A 148 25.15 -6.70 -0.41
CA LYS A 148 25.88 -7.60 0.49
C LYS A 148 27.32 -7.87 0.03
N TYR A 149 27.58 -7.74 -1.27
CA TYR A 149 28.89 -7.98 -1.88
C TYR A 149 29.67 -6.68 -2.14
N ILE A 150 29.06 -5.51 -1.94
CA ILE A 150 29.70 -4.22 -2.16
C ILE A 150 30.41 -3.75 -0.87
N PRO A 151 31.72 -3.45 -0.90
CA PRO A 151 32.45 -2.94 0.25
C PRO A 151 31.80 -1.69 0.84
N ARG A 152 31.74 -1.58 2.17
CA ARG A 152 31.09 -0.45 2.88
C ARG A 152 31.63 0.93 2.47
N SER A 153 32.91 1.01 2.06
CA SER A 153 33.55 2.23 1.55
C SER A 153 32.99 2.69 0.21
N VAL A 154 32.49 1.77 -0.62
CA VAL A 154 31.97 2.04 -1.97
C VAL A 154 30.46 2.33 -1.95
N GLN A 155 29.73 1.78 -0.99
CA GLN A 155 28.27 1.94 -0.89
C GLN A 155 27.76 3.41 -0.94
N PRO A 156 28.43 4.41 -0.34
CA PRO A 156 27.99 5.81 -0.43
C PRO A 156 28.05 6.39 -1.84
N TRP A 157 28.90 5.84 -2.71
CA TRP A 157 29.13 6.32 -4.08
C TRP A 157 28.17 5.70 -5.10
N ILE A 158 27.40 4.68 -4.70
CA ILE A 158 26.41 4.03 -5.56
C ILE A 158 25.07 4.72 -5.33
N PRO A 159 24.53 5.45 -6.34
CA PRO A 159 23.23 6.10 -6.24
C PRO A 159 22.14 5.08 -5.91
N TYR A 160 21.13 5.50 -5.12
CA TYR A 160 19.92 4.74 -4.78
C TYR A 160 20.10 3.47 -3.92
N LEU A 161 21.33 3.01 -3.67
CA LEU A 161 21.62 1.81 -2.85
C LEU A 161 21.02 1.90 -1.43
N LYS A 162 21.00 3.10 -0.83
CA LYS A 162 20.38 3.37 0.48
C LYS A 162 18.88 3.63 0.42
N ALA A 163 18.32 3.93 -0.75
CA ALA A 163 16.91 4.28 -0.91
C ALA A 163 16.01 3.03 -1.02
N CYS A 164 16.50 1.95 -1.63
CA CYS A 164 15.69 0.74 -1.85
C CYS A 164 15.25 0.03 -0.55
N SER A 165 16.04 0.08 0.52
CA SER A 165 15.63 -0.48 1.82
C SER A 165 14.68 0.43 2.60
N LYS A 166 14.41 1.64 2.11
CA LYS A 166 13.46 2.58 2.72
C LYS A 166 12.04 2.42 2.16
N VAL A 167 11.80 1.47 1.25
CA VAL A 167 10.47 1.24 0.64
C VAL A 167 9.83 0.00 1.26
N THR A 168 10.50 -1.14 1.22
CA THR A 168 10.03 -2.38 1.83
C THR A 168 11.22 -3.24 2.22
N ASN A 169 11.08 -3.97 3.31
CA ASN A 169 12.05 -4.99 3.72
C ASN A 169 11.89 -6.28 2.89
N HIS A 170 10.67 -6.55 2.42
CA HIS A 170 10.27 -7.76 1.69
C HIS A 170 9.93 -7.44 0.23
N TRP A 171 10.98 -7.21 -0.58
CA TRP A 171 10.82 -6.98 -2.02
C TRP A 171 10.18 -8.16 -2.77
N GLU A 172 10.24 -9.37 -2.22
CA GLU A 172 9.49 -10.53 -2.67
C GLU A 172 7.96 -10.31 -2.65
N TRP A 173 7.45 -9.41 -1.81
CA TRP A 173 6.03 -9.06 -1.70
C TRP A 173 5.68 -7.78 -2.47
N SER A 174 6.54 -7.35 -3.39
CA SER A 174 6.37 -6.07 -4.08
C SER A 174 5.23 -6.03 -5.09
N GLU A 175 4.72 -7.17 -5.52
CA GLU A 175 3.56 -7.27 -6.42
C GLU A 175 2.92 -8.65 -6.36
N GLY A 176 1.64 -8.76 -6.69
CA GLY A 176 0.95 -10.04 -6.84
C GLY A 176 0.46 -10.67 -5.53
N LEU A 177 0.02 -11.93 -5.62
CA LEU A 177 -0.55 -12.70 -4.51
C LEU A 177 0.50 -13.56 -3.81
N HIS A 178 0.54 -13.49 -2.49
CA HIS A 178 1.49 -14.15 -1.61
C HIS A 178 0.78 -14.85 -0.46
N ARG A 179 1.42 -15.90 0.08
CA ARG A 179 0.98 -16.58 1.30
C ARG A 179 2.00 -16.37 2.40
N ILE A 180 1.59 -15.71 3.49
CA ILE A 180 2.43 -15.36 4.63
C ILE A 180 1.90 -16.09 5.86
N GLY A 181 2.55 -17.20 6.21
CA GLY A 181 2.02 -18.12 7.22
C GLY A 181 0.64 -18.65 6.80
N LYS A 182 -0.38 -18.36 7.62
CA LYS A 182 -1.79 -18.73 7.34
C LYS A 182 -2.55 -17.68 6.54
N ASN A 183 -1.98 -16.48 6.38
CA ASN A 183 -2.65 -15.32 5.80
C ASN A 183 -2.29 -15.16 4.31
N GLN A 184 -3.12 -14.44 3.58
CA GLN A 184 -2.84 -14.06 2.19
C GLN A 184 -2.56 -12.55 2.09
N LEU A 185 -1.63 -12.19 1.22
CA LEU A 185 -1.28 -10.80 0.91
C LEU A 185 -1.37 -10.62 -0.60
N TYR A 186 -2.09 -9.59 -1.05
CA TYR A 186 -2.03 -9.12 -2.42
C TYR A 186 -1.48 -7.71 -2.47
N THR A 187 -0.37 -7.53 -3.18
CA THR A 187 0.25 -6.21 -3.40
C THR A 187 -0.03 -5.74 -4.81
N ASN A 188 -0.79 -4.65 -4.92
CA ASN A 188 -1.09 -4.01 -6.20
C ASN A 188 0.07 -3.10 -6.63
N ARG A 189 0.41 -3.14 -7.92
CA ARG A 189 1.50 -2.30 -8.47
C ARG A 189 1.14 -0.82 -8.57
N GLY A 190 -0.13 -0.46 -8.42
CA GLY A 190 -0.64 0.90 -8.46
C GLY A 190 -0.61 1.54 -9.85
N LEU A 191 -1.22 2.72 -9.92
CA LEU A 191 -1.24 3.56 -11.13
C LEU A 191 -0.21 4.70 -11.07
N GLY A 192 0.22 5.08 -9.86
CA GLY A 192 1.14 6.19 -9.63
C GLY A 192 2.54 5.90 -10.16
N THR A 193 3.26 6.94 -10.55
CA THR A 193 4.64 6.88 -11.06
C THR A 193 5.44 8.01 -10.43
N TYR A 194 6.65 7.71 -9.97
CA TYR A 194 7.62 8.70 -9.53
C TYR A 194 8.85 8.63 -10.44
N TRP A 195 9.72 9.64 -10.39
CA TRP A 195 10.96 9.64 -11.16
C TRP A 195 11.82 8.42 -10.81
N PRO A 196 12.36 7.63 -11.76
CA PRO A 196 12.57 7.94 -13.17
C PRO A 196 11.45 7.47 -14.12
N GLY A 197 10.38 6.86 -13.60
CA GLY A 197 9.31 6.30 -14.41
C GLY A 197 9.19 4.79 -14.26
N ARG A 198 8.19 4.21 -14.94
CA ARG A 198 7.97 2.76 -15.00
C ARG A 198 8.67 2.16 -16.21
N LEU A 199 9.44 1.09 -16.01
CA LEU A 199 10.06 0.29 -17.07
C LEU A 199 9.82 -1.20 -16.78
N PHE A 200 9.20 -1.89 -17.73
CA PHE A 200 8.72 -3.28 -17.58
C PHE A 200 7.82 -3.53 -16.35
N CYS A 201 7.23 -2.48 -15.78
CA CYS A 201 6.32 -2.53 -14.64
C CYS A 201 5.01 -1.78 -14.98
N PRO A 202 4.10 -2.39 -15.79
CA PRO A 202 2.88 -1.71 -16.23
C PRO A 202 1.98 -1.34 -15.05
N PRO A 203 1.22 -0.23 -15.15
CA PRO A 203 0.22 0.14 -14.16
C PRO A 203 -0.88 -0.92 -14.04
N GLU A 204 -1.48 -1.04 -12.86
CA GLU A 204 -2.39 -2.14 -12.55
C GLU A 204 -3.71 -1.68 -11.91
N VAL A 205 -4.82 -2.25 -12.40
CA VAL A 205 -6.13 -2.26 -11.73
C VAL A 205 -6.51 -3.73 -11.54
N THR A 206 -6.83 -4.12 -10.31
CA THR A 206 -7.10 -5.52 -9.97
C THR A 206 -8.57 -5.73 -9.71
N VAL A 207 -9.13 -6.80 -10.30
CA VAL A 207 -10.46 -7.33 -9.95
C VAL A 207 -10.25 -8.61 -9.14
N ILE A 208 -10.80 -8.63 -7.92
CA ILE A 208 -10.75 -9.79 -7.03
C ILE A 208 -12.16 -10.34 -6.92
N THR A 209 -12.32 -11.63 -7.23
CA THR A 209 -13.58 -12.35 -7.07
C THR A 209 -13.50 -13.18 -5.80
N LEU A 210 -14.45 -12.96 -4.90
CA LEU A 210 -14.61 -13.75 -3.67
C LEU A 210 -15.68 -14.80 -3.95
N ASN A 211 -15.31 -16.07 -3.90
CA ASN A 211 -16.20 -17.22 -4.10
C ASN A 211 -16.55 -17.89 -2.78
#